data_AF-A0A7X5DE39-F1
#
_entry.id   AF-A0A7X5DE39-F1
#
_cell.length_a   1.000
_cell.length_b   1.000
_cell.length_c   1.000
_cell.angle_alpha   90.00
_cell.angle_beta   90.00
_cell.angle_gamma   90.00
#
_symmetry.space_group_name_H-M   'P 1'
#
loop_
_entity.id
_entity.type
_entity.pdbx_description
1 polymer ?
#
loop_
_entity_poly.entity_id
_entity_poly.type
_entity_poly.pdbx_seq_one_letter_code
_entity_poly.pdbx_strand_id
1 'polypeptide(L)'
;MAKSIIQDTRIRECYLCREEAEKRGYYGELKHTGLHKHHFIYGRFGALRKKAEHYGLWGYMCAERHHEYGPEAPHNNAEVDRKLKQIAQRAFEAKYGHEKWMQEFEKNYLEEEEDAAAGEAHGEPEAGGFFGSEFSGDSGV
;
A
#
# COMPACT_ATOMS: atom_id res chain seq x y z
N MET A 1 13.84 -21.94 4.72
CA MET A 1 13.14 -20.64 4.60
C MET A 1 12.99 -20.32 3.13
N ALA A 2 11.80 -19.93 2.67
CA ALA A 2 11.59 -19.62 1.26
C ALA A 2 12.24 -18.26 0.93
N LYS A 3 12.73 -18.13 -0.30
CA LYS A 3 13.18 -16.84 -0.83
C LYS A 3 11.97 -15.92 -0.95
N SER A 4 12.18 -14.62 -0.71
CA SER A 4 11.12 -13.64 -0.94
C SER A 4 10.75 -13.62 -2.42
N ILE A 5 9.46 -13.49 -2.71
CA ILE A 5 8.96 -13.21 -4.06
C ILE A 5 8.73 -11.71 -4.29
N ILE A 6 8.84 -10.90 -3.23
CA ILE A 6 8.61 -9.45 -3.23
C ILE A 6 9.93 -8.70 -3.42
N GLN A 7 11.02 -9.20 -2.82
CA GLN A 7 12.32 -8.56 -2.87
C GLN A 7 13.40 -9.55 -3.30
N ASP A 8 14.28 -9.12 -4.22
CA ASP A 8 15.47 -9.90 -4.55
C ASP A 8 16.40 -9.95 -3.32
N THR A 9 16.57 -11.16 -2.77
CA THR A 9 17.38 -11.37 -1.57
C THR A 9 18.88 -11.12 -1.78
N ARG A 10 19.34 -10.96 -3.03
CA ARG A 10 20.71 -10.53 -3.33
C ARG A 10 20.94 -9.05 -3.01
N ILE A 11 19.86 -8.26 -3.02
CA ILE A 11 19.87 -6.83 -2.72
C ILE A 11 19.34 -6.66 -1.30
N ARG A 12 20.25 -6.59 -0.34
CA ARG A 12 19.91 -6.52 1.09
C ARG A 12 19.78 -5.07 1.54
N GLU A 13 18.60 -4.52 1.35
CA GLU A 13 18.23 -3.16 1.73
C GLU A 13 16.81 -3.11 2.29
N CYS A 14 16.45 -2.01 2.95
CA CYS A 14 15.07 -1.84 3.38
C CYS A 14 14.15 -1.63 2.17
N TYR A 15 13.11 -2.45 2.05
CA TYR A 15 12.14 -2.41 0.96
C TYR A 15 11.49 -1.03 0.81
N LEU A 16 10.99 -0.45 1.92
CA LEU A 16 10.36 0.87 1.90
C LEU A 16 11.36 2.00 1.61
N CYS A 17 12.60 1.93 2.13
CA CYS A 17 13.64 2.90 1.75
C CYS A 17 13.97 2.84 0.26
N ARG A 18 13.99 1.64 -0.36
CA ARG A 18 14.20 1.50 -1.81
C ARG A 18 13.07 2.14 -2.60
N GLU A 19 11.81 1.88 -2.23
CA GLU A 19 10.67 2.55 -2.88
C GLU A 19 10.73 4.09 -2.74
N GLU A 20 11.07 4.61 -1.55
CA GLU A 20 11.25 6.05 -1.33
C GLU A 20 12.39 6.64 -2.18
N ALA A 21 13.51 5.92 -2.28
CA ALA A 21 14.66 6.31 -3.07
C ALA A 21 14.32 6.37 -4.56
N GLU A 22 13.65 5.35 -5.10
CA GLU A 22 13.23 5.31 -6.50
C GLU A 22 12.27 6.44 -6.84
N LYS A 23 11.30 6.75 -5.97
CA LYS A 23 10.40 7.91 -6.15
C LYS A 23 11.15 9.24 -6.22
N ARG A 24 12.32 9.34 -5.60
CA ARG A 24 13.20 10.51 -5.63
C ARG A 24 14.24 10.46 -6.76
N GLY A 25 14.22 9.42 -7.60
CA GLY A 25 15.21 9.19 -8.65
C GLY A 25 16.60 8.81 -8.12
N TYR A 26 16.70 8.32 -6.89
CA TYR A 26 17.96 7.87 -6.30
C TYR A 26 18.14 6.35 -6.51
N TYR A 27 19.14 5.99 -7.30
CA TYR A 27 19.49 4.59 -7.62
C TYR A 27 20.81 4.13 -6.98
N GLY A 28 21.36 4.93 -6.06
CA GLY A 28 22.59 4.59 -5.36
C GLY A 28 22.41 3.53 -4.27
N GLU A 29 23.49 3.25 -3.56
CA GLU A 29 23.51 2.30 -2.44
C GLU A 29 22.69 2.84 -1.27
N LEU A 30 21.94 1.94 -0.62
CA LEU A 30 21.22 2.17 0.62
C LEU A 30 21.87 1.38 1.76
N LYS A 31 21.54 1.74 3.00
CA LYS A 31 22.03 1.04 4.20
C LYS A 31 21.66 -0.46 4.15
N HIS A 32 22.68 -1.30 4.25
CA HIS A 32 22.55 -2.77 4.21
C HIS A 32 22.68 -3.44 5.59
N THR A 33 22.77 -2.66 6.67
CA THR A 33 22.88 -3.11 8.07
C THR A 33 21.64 -2.73 8.88
N GLY A 34 21.41 -3.41 10.01
CA GLY A 34 20.25 -3.14 10.87
C GLY A 34 18.89 -3.48 10.23
N LEU A 35 18.89 -4.48 9.34
CA LEU A 35 17.70 -4.92 8.61
C LEU A 35 17.10 -6.18 9.23
N HIS A 36 15.80 -6.14 9.46
CA HIS A 36 15.01 -7.26 9.99
C HIS A 36 14.08 -7.79 8.90
N LYS A 37 13.83 -9.10 8.92
CA LYS A 37 12.83 -9.71 8.04
C LYS A 37 11.44 -9.39 8.57
N HIS A 38 10.63 -8.74 7.75
CA HIS A 38 9.23 -8.45 8.04
C HIS A 38 8.30 -9.24 7.13
N HIS A 39 7.32 -9.93 7.71
CA HIS A 39 6.26 -10.63 6.98
C HIS A 39 5.12 -9.66 6.67
N PHE A 40 4.83 -9.44 5.38
CA PHE A 40 3.85 -8.43 4.97
C PHE A 40 2.41 -8.90 5.25
N ILE A 41 2.23 -10.22 5.39
CA ILE A 41 1.00 -10.84 5.86
C ILE A 41 1.27 -11.57 7.19
N TYR A 42 0.60 -11.15 8.25
CA TYR A 42 0.73 -11.77 9.58
C TYR A 42 -0.61 -12.24 10.15
N GLY A 43 -1.74 -11.62 9.75
CA GLY A 43 -3.08 -11.98 10.24
C GLY A 43 -3.27 -11.71 11.74
N ARG A 44 -4.47 -12.00 12.26
CA ARG A 44 -4.77 -11.81 13.68
C ARG A 44 -3.83 -12.68 14.53
N PHE A 45 -3.17 -12.07 15.51
CA PHE A 45 -2.18 -12.73 16.40
C PHE A 45 -1.06 -13.49 15.65
N GLY A 46 -0.71 -13.10 14.43
CA GLY A 46 0.39 -13.74 13.69
C GLY A 46 0.03 -15.08 13.02
N ALA A 47 -1.25 -15.45 12.96
CA ALA A 47 -1.72 -16.73 12.41
C ALA A 47 -1.25 -17.02 10.97
N LEU A 48 -1.03 -15.99 10.15
CA LEU A 48 -0.64 -16.12 8.75
C LEU A 48 0.88 -16.01 8.52
N ARG A 49 1.67 -15.76 9.58
CA ARG A 49 3.12 -15.58 9.47
C ARG A 49 3.83 -16.79 8.86
N LYS A 50 3.38 -18.00 9.20
CA LYS A 50 3.94 -19.25 8.62
C LYS A 50 3.64 -19.37 7.12
N LYS A 51 2.44 -18.97 6.68
CA LYS A 51 2.08 -18.95 5.26
C LYS A 51 2.88 -17.90 4.50
N ALA A 52 3.03 -16.70 5.07
CA ALA A 52 3.86 -15.65 4.49
C ALA A 52 5.32 -16.08 4.35
N GLU A 53 5.89 -16.77 5.34
CA GLU A 53 7.23 -17.35 5.22
C GLU A 53 7.30 -18.44 4.15
N HIS A 54 6.29 -19.32 4.05
CA HIS A 54 6.24 -20.40 3.06
C HIS A 54 6.21 -19.86 1.63
N TYR A 55 5.41 -18.82 1.37
CA TYR A 55 5.22 -18.23 0.05
C TYR A 55 6.23 -17.12 -0.29
N GLY A 56 7.07 -16.71 0.65
CA GLY A 56 8.04 -15.64 0.43
C GLY A 56 7.44 -14.24 0.45
N LEU A 57 6.33 -14.04 1.18
CA LEU A 57 5.65 -12.75 1.34
C LEU A 57 6.28 -11.92 2.46
N TRP A 58 7.56 -11.61 2.30
CA TRP A 58 8.35 -10.87 3.27
C TRP A 58 9.37 -9.98 2.58
N GLY A 59 9.81 -8.94 3.27
CA GLY A 59 10.88 -8.04 2.83
C GLY A 59 11.80 -7.67 3.99
N TYR A 60 12.98 -7.15 3.67
CA TYR A 60 13.85 -6.55 4.67
C TYR A 60 13.36 -5.14 5.03
N MET A 61 13.36 -4.82 6.32
CA MET A 61 12.97 -3.51 6.83
C MET A 61 14.01 -2.99 7.82
N CYS A 62 14.29 -1.68 7.77
CA CYS A 62 15.21 -1.07 8.72
C CYS A 62 14.56 -0.99 10.11
N ALA A 63 15.32 -1.34 11.14
CA ALA A 63 14.84 -1.31 12.52
C ALA A 63 14.44 0.10 12.98
N GLU A 64 15.11 1.13 12.45
CA GLU A 64 14.98 2.52 12.88
C GLU A 64 13.67 3.18 12.44
N ARG A 65 13.19 2.92 11.20
CA ARG A 65 12.01 3.61 10.63
C ARG A 65 10.84 2.70 10.27
N HIS A 66 11.12 1.54 9.68
CA HIS A 66 10.10 0.78 8.93
C HIS A 66 9.76 -0.59 9.53
N HIS A 67 10.40 -1.05 10.60
CA HIS A 67 10.12 -2.36 11.18
C HIS A 67 9.03 -2.34 12.27
N GLU A 68 9.42 -2.26 13.55
CA GLU A 68 8.49 -2.47 14.68
C GLU A 68 8.12 -1.17 15.41
N TYR A 69 9.10 -0.34 15.72
CA TYR A 69 8.90 0.85 16.57
C TYR A 69 9.01 2.18 15.82
N GLY A 70 9.38 2.16 14.54
CA GLY A 70 9.53 3.37 13.76
C GLY A 70 8.18 4.02 13.42
N PRO A 71 8.17 5.32 13.05
CA PRO A 71 6.94 6.05 12.74
C PRO A 71 6.23 5.54 11.48
N GLU A 72 6.97 4.90 10.58
CA GLU A 72 6.47 4.31 9.33
C GLU A 72 6.46 2.78 9.42
N ALA A 73 6.55 2.23 10.63
CA ALA A 73 6.39 0.81 10.88
C ALA A 73 4.95 0.38 10.56
N PRO A 74 4.74 -0.78 9.92
CA PRO A 74 3.39 -1.33 9.66
C PRO A 74 2.57 -1.52 10.94
N HIS A 75 3.24 -1.71 12.08
CA HIS A 75 2.58 -1.83 13.38
C HIS A 75 2.01 -0.50 13.91
N ASN A 76 2.58 0.63 13.48
CA ASN A 76 2.21 1.97 13.95
C ASN A 76 1.48 2.79 12.86
N ASN A 77 1.54 2.36 11.60
CA ASN A 77 0.99 3.07 10.46
C ASN A 77 0.12 2.14 9.60
N ALA A 78 -1.19 2.31 9.71
CA ALA A 78 -2.19 1.49 9.01
C ALA A 78 -2.15 1.65 7.48
N GLU A 79 -1.74 2.82 6.98
CA GLU A 79 -1.59 3.05 5.54
C GLU A 79 -0.42 2.23 4.97
N VAL A 80 0.72 2.25 5.66
CA VAL A 80 1.88 1.44 5.29
C VAL A 80 1.54 -0.05 5.37
N ASP A 81 0.88 -0.49 6.44
CA ASP A 81 0.45 -1.88 6.60
C ASP A 81 -0.49 -2.34 5.47
N ARG A 82 -1.51 -1.53 5.14
CA ARG A 82 -2.41 -1.80 4.01
C ARG A 82 -1.63 -1.89 2.69
N LYS A 83 -0.73 -0.94 2.43
CA LYS A 83 0.13 -0.94 1.23
C LYS A 83 0.95 -2.24 1.12
N LEU A 84 1.56 -2.70 2.21
CA LEU A 84 2.36 -3.92 2.20
C LEU A 84 1.52 -5.18 1.95
N LYS A 85 0.30 -5.23 2.50
CA LYS A 85 -0.65 -6.31 2.23
C LYS A 85 -1.06 -6.36 0.77
N GLN A 86 -1.34 -5.21 0.16
CA GLN A 86 -1.63 -5.09 -1.26
C GLN A 86 -0.45 -5.54 -2.14
N ILE A 87 0.78 -5.12 -1.80
CA ILE A 87 1.99 -5.57 -2.49
C ILE A 87 2.15 -7.09 -2.40
N ALA A 88 1.95 -7.66 -1.22
CA ALA A 88 2.05 -9.10 -1.02
C ALA A 88 1.01 -9.86 -1.85
N GLN A 89 -0.22 -9.38 -1.91
CA GLN A 89 -1.27 -9.96 -2.74
C GLN A 89 -0.92 -9.86 -4.23
N ARG A 90 -0.57 -8.67 -4.74
CA ARG A 90 -0.18 -8.49 -6.15
C ARG A 90 0.99 -9.42 -6.55
N ALA A 91 2.02 -9.52 -5.71
CA ALA A 91 3.16 -10.40 -5.96
C ALA A 91 2.78 -11.89 -5.94
N PHE A 92 1.89 -12.29 -5.03
CA PHE A 92 1.38 -13.65 -4.97
C PHE A 92 0.54 -13.98 -6.20
N GLU A 93 -0.44 -13.14 -6.53
CA GLU A 93 -1.37 -13.36 -7.64
C GLU A 93 -0.65 -13.38 -8.98
N ALA A 94 0.34 -12.51 -9.19
CA ALA A 94 1.19 -12.53 -10.39
C ALA A 94 1.91 -13.88 -10.59
N LYS A 95 2.14 -14.64 -9.51
CA LYS A 95 2.87 -15.91 -9.56
C LYS A 95 1.97 -17.15 -9.46
N TYR A 96 0.87 -17.05 -8.71
CA TYR A 96 0.05 -18.20 -8.30
C TYR A 96 -1.44 -18.04 -8.62
N GLY A 97 -1.88 -16.85 -9.04
CA GLY A 97 -3.27 -16.53 -9.36
C GLY A 97 -4.13 -16.12 -8.15
N HIS A 98 -5.22 -15.41 -8.44
CA HIS A 98 -6.18 -14.89 -7.45
C HIS A 98 -6.95 -15.98 -6.71
N GLU A 99 -7.40 -17.03 -7.40
CA GLU A 99 -8.15 -18.13 -6.77
C GLU A 99 -7.36 -18.79 -5.63
N LYS A 100 -6.06 -19.00 -5.85
CA LYS A 100 -5.17 -19.56 -4.83
C LYS A 100 -4.89 -18.57 -3.70
N TRP A 101 -4.85 -17.28 -3.99
CA TRP A 101 -4.74 -16.26 -2.95
C TRP A 101 -5.93 -16.36 -1.98
N MET A 102 -7.15 -16.39 -2.54
CA MET A 102 -8.37 -16.49 -1.74
C MET A 102 -8.45 -17.80 -0.95
N GLN A 103 -8.01 -18.92 -1.54
CA GLN A 103 -7.91 -20.20 -0.83
C GLN A 103 -6.96 -20.15 0.37
N GLU A 104 -5.85 -19.40 0.28
CA GLU A 104 -4.80 -19.40 1.30
C GLU A 104 -4.97 -18.32 2.37
N PHE A 105 -5.46 -17.15 2.00
CA PHE A 105 -5.50 -15.97 2.87
C PHE A 105 -6.92 -15.49 3.18
N GLU A 106 -7.93 -15.94 2.42
CA GLU A 106 -9.37 -15.71 2.67
C GLU A 106 -9.78 -14.22 2.76
N LYS A 107 -8.89 -13.29 2.41
CA LYS A 107 -9.15 -11.85 2.38
C LYS A 107 -8.55 -11.23 1.13
N ASN A 108 -9.35 -10.45 0.42
CA ASN A 108 -8.90 -9.58 -0.67
C ASN A 108 -8.53 -8.20 -0.11
N TYR A 109 -7.30 -7.74 -0.33
CA TYR A 109 -6.80 -6.42 0.05
C TYR A 109 -6.80 -5.42 -1.12
N LEU A 110 -7.12 -5.87 -2.34
CA LEU A 110 -7.20 -5.03 -3.54
C LEU A 110 -8.60 -4.42 -3.74
N GLU A 111 -9.66 -5.07 -3.26
CA GLU A 111 -11.03 -4.53 -3.27
C GLU A 111 -11.12 -3.14 -2.60
N GLU A 112 -10.43 -2.96 -1.47
CA GLU A 112 -10.39 -1.68 -0.73
C GLU A 112 -9.77 -0.52 -1.55
N GLU A 113 -8.99 -0.83 -2.60
CA GLU A 113 -8.40 0.16 -3.52
C GLU A 113 -9.35 0.48 -4.69
N GLU A 114 -10.02 -0.54 -5.22
CA GLU A 114 -10.99 -0.42 -6.32
C GLU A 114 -12.20 0.44 -5.90
N ASP A 115 -12.70 0.25 -4.68
CA ASP A 115 -13.80 1.06 -4.12
C ASP A 115 -13.40 2.53 -3.94
N ALA A 116 -12.14 2.80 -3.54
CA ALA A 116 -11.63 4.16 -3.40
C ALA A 116 -11.47 4.85 -4.77
N ALA A 117 -10.96 4.12 -5.78
CA ALA A 117 -10.81 4.64 -7.14
C ALA A 117 -12.17 4.87 -7.83
N ALA A 118 -13.17 4.02 -7.56
CA ALA A 118 -14.52 4.16 -8.12
C ALA A 118 -15.29 5.36 -7.53
N GLY A 119 -15.03 5.72 -6.27
CA GLY A 119 -15.64 6.89 -5.62
C GLY A 119 -15.15 8.24 -6.16
N GLU A 120 -13.96 8.30 -6.75
CA GLU A 120 -13.39 9.53 -7.33
C GLU A 120 -13.84 9.78 -8.78
N ALA A 121 -14.36 8.76 -9.48
CA ALA A 121 -14.78 8.86 -10.89
C ALA A 121 -16.22 9.40 -11.10
N HIS A 122 -16.98 9.66 -10.03
CA HIS A 122 -18.39 10.08 -10.09
C HIS A 122 -18.64 11.57 -9.74
N GLY A 123 -17.66 12.44 -9.97
CA GLY A 123 -17.82 13.90 -9.83
C GLY A 123 -17.79 14.64 -11.17
N GLU A 124 -18.85 14.53 -11.98
CA GLU A 124 -19.08 15.45 -13.11
C GLU A 124 -19.95 16.65 -12.68
N PRO A 125 -19.78 17.84 -13.30
CA PRO A 125 -20.32 19.10 -12.81
C PRO A 125 -21.76 19.32 -13.31
N GLU A 126 -22.70 19.49 -12.40
CA GLU A 126 -24.05 19.95 -12.73
C GLU A 126 -24.01 21.43 -13.14
N ALA A 127 -23.84 21.68 -14.44
CA ALA A 127 -24.11 22.96 -15.06
C ALA A 127 -25.59 23.01 -15.49
N GLY A 128 -26.36 23.98 -14.97
CA GLY A 128 -27.51 24.53 -15.71
C GLY A 128 -28.74 24.94 -14.89
N GLY A 129 -29.22 26.16 -15.16
CA GLY A 129 -30.62 26.58 -15.01
C GLY A 129 -30.85 27.69 -13.97
N PHE A 130 -30.62 28.96 -14.30
CA PHE A 130 -31.62 29.89 -14.88
C PHE A 130 -32.87 30.12 -14.03
N PHE A 131 -32.93 31.25 -13.34
CA PHE A 131 -34.08 32.15 -13.43
C PHE A 131 -33.64 33.60 -13.19
N GLY A 132 -33.64 34.40 -14.25
CA GLY A 132 -33.63 35.85 -14.14
C GLY A 132 -35.00 36.38 -13.77
N SER A 133 -35.04 37.48 -13.03
CA SER A 133 -36.03 38.54 -13.25
C SER A 133 -35.46 39.85 -12.77
N GLU A 134 -35.54 40.82 -13.66
CA GLU A 134 -35.18 42.22 -13.54
C GLU A 134 -36.07 42.94 -12.51
N PHE A 135 -35.66 44.06 -11.92
CA PHE A 135 -35.97 45.41 -12.43
C PHE A 135 -35.67 46.49 -11.36
N SER A 136 -35.07 47.61 -11.84
CA SER A 136 -35.09 49.01 -11.33
C SER A 136 -34.53 49.31 -9.92
N GLY A 137 -33.58 50.23 -9.71
CA GLY A 137 -33.20 51.40 -10.51
C GLY A 137 -33.93 52.67 -10.06
N ASP A 138 -33.26 53.43 -9.18
CA ASP A 138 -33.34 54.88 -8.95
C ASP A 138 -34.58 55.55 -8.29
N SER A 139 -34.30 56.31 -7.23
CA SER A 139 -34.75 57.71 -7.11
C SER A 139 -34.10 58.36 -5.87
N GLY A 140 -33.19 59.31 -6.11
CA GLY A 140 -32.76 60.27 -5.10
C GLY A 140 -33.83 61.33 -4.78
N VAL A 141 -33.75 61.86 -3.55
CA VAL A 141 -34.00 63.26 -3.14
C VAL A 141 -33.10 63.52 -1.93
#